data_AF-A0A8T7FP79-F1
#
_entry.id   AF-A0A8T7FP79-F1
#
_cell.length_a   1.000
_cell.length_b   1.000
_cell.length_c   1.000
_cell.angle_alpha   90.00
_cell.angle_beta   90.00
_cell.angle_gamma   90.00
#
_symmetry.space_group_name_H-M   'P 1'
#
loop_
_entity.id
_entity.type
_entity.pdbx_description
1 polymer ?
#
loop_
_entity_poly.entity_id
_entity_poly.type
_entity_poly.pdbx_seq_one_letter_code
_entity_poly.pdbx_strand_id
1 'polypeptide(L)'
;MPDALDLLTICVEAGLGFDAAMSKVSEKWENELSILFGRAIREVQLGKTQREALRDMADRVGLPELTSFVAAVIQSQIPGVSPAKVLRIQSDQMRIRRRQRAEEEAHKAPVKMIIPMALLTFPSILIILMAPAGFQIAAAFGPFIGQ
;
A
#
# COMPACT_ATOMS: atom_id res chain seq x y z
N MET A 1 -21.73 22.18 -32.56
CA MET A 1 -20.72 22.16 -31.47
C MET A 1 -21.29 22.64 -30.14
N PRO A 2 -22.12 23.70 -30.06
CA PRO A 2 -22.82 24.09 -28.82
C PRO A 2 -23.85 23.04 -28.36
N ASP A 3 -24.70 22.58 -29.28
CA ASP A 3 -25.85 21.71 -28.96
C ASP A 3 -25.48 20.39 -28.26
N ALA A 4 -24.32 19.81 -28.58
CA ALA A 4 -23.86 18.57 -27.97
C ALA A 4 -23.31 18.79 -26.54
N LEU A 5 -22.65 19.93 -26.31
CA LEU A 5 -22.17 20.34 -24.98
C LEU A 5 -23.33 20.81 -24.11
N ASP A 6 -24.32 21.50 -24.69
CA ASP A 6 -25.54 21.90 -23.99
C ASP A 6 -26.36 20.68 -23.55
N LEU A 7 -26.53 19.70 -24.44
CA LEU A 7 -27.25 18.46 -24.09
C LEU A 7 -26.50 17.64 -23.03
N LEU A 8 -25.17 17.60 -23.09
CA LEU A 8 -24.35 16.97 -22.06
C LEU A 8 -24.50 17.68 -20.71
N THR A 9 -24.49 19.02 -20.72
CA THR A 9 -24.68 19.85 -19.54
C THR A 9 -26.06 19.59 -18.91
N ILE A 10 -27.13 19.62 -19.71
CA ILE A 10 -28.50 19.31 -19.24
C ILE A 10 -28.59 17.90 -18.65
N CYS A 11 -27.94 16.89 -19.26
CA CYS A 11 -27.96 15.53 -18.72
C CYS A 11 -27.25 15.44 -17.36
N VAL A 12 -26.11 16.14 -17.20
CA VAL A 12 -25.37 16.18 -15.95
C VAL A 12 -26.12 16.95 -14.86
N GLU A 13 -26.76 18.07 -15.22
CA GLU A 13 -27.65 18.83 -14.33
C GLU A 13 -28.89 18.02 -13.90
N ALA A 14 -29.41 17.17 -14.79
CA ALA A 14 -30.51 16.25 -14.49
C ALA A 14 -30.10 15.07 -13.58
N GLY A 15 -28.85 15.01 -13.11
CA GLY A 15 -28.37 13.99 -12.19
C GLY A 15 -28.05 12.64 -12.86
N LEU A 16 -27.93 12.59 -14.19
CA LEU A 16 -27.44 11.40 -14.87
C LEU A 16 -25.94 11.23 -14.60
N GLY A 17 -25.52 10.00 -14.32
CA GLY A 17 -24.10 9.66 -14.24
C GLY A 17 -23.39 10.05 -15.54
N PHE A 18 -22.22 10.67 -15.41
CA PHE A 18 -21.51 11.28 -16.53
C PHE A 18 -21.25 10.31 -17.69
N ASP A 19 -20.96 9.05 -17.40
CA ASP A 19 -20.77 8.00 -18.41
C ASP A 19 -22.05 7.70 -19.19
N ALA A 20 -23.21 7.74 -18.54
CA ALA A 20 -24.51 7.55 -19.19
C ALA A 20 -24.89 8.77 -20.05
N ALA A 21 -24.56 9.98 -19.60
CA ALA A 21 -24.74 11.21 -20.36
C ALA A 21 -23.87 11.20 -21.63
N MET A 22 -22.60 10.82 -21.51
CA MET A 22 -21.69 10.66 -22.65
C MET A 22 -22.17 9.60 -23.65
N SER A 23 -22.62 8.44 -23.16
CA SER A 23 -23.17 7.38 -24.04
C SER A 23 -24.35 7.91 -24.84
N LYS A 24 -25.26 8.64 -24.19
CA LYS A 24 -26.47 9.17 -24.81
C LYS A 24 -26.18 10.27 -25.83
N VAL A 25 -25.19 11.12 -25.58
CA VAL A 25 -24.70 12.10 -26.58
C VAL A 25 -24.02 11.38 -27.73
N SER A 26 -23.25 10.31 -27.45
CA SER A 26 -22.54 9.56 -28.47
C SER A 26 -23.45 8.77 -29.41
N GLU A 27 -24.59 8.26 -28.90
CA GLU A 27 -25.57 7.53 -29.69
C GLU A 27 -26.48 8.46 -30.50
N LYS A 28 -26.74 9.68 -30.01
CA LYS A 28 -27.70 10.60 -30.62
C LYS A 28 -27.09 11.50 -31.70
N TRP A 29 -25.75 11.66 -31.72
CA TRP A 29 -25.06 12.54 -32.66
C TRP A 29 -23.87 11.82 -33.32
N GLU A 30 -23.77 11.89 -34.65
CA GLU A 30 -22.59 11.44 -35.41
C GLU A 30 -21.66 12.63 -35.68
N ASN A 31 -20.96 13.09 -34.64
CA ASN A 31 -20.02 14.22 -34.75
C ASN A 31 -18.67 13.86 -34.14
N GLU A 32 -17.68 14.74 -34.32
CA GLU A 32 -16.34 14.51 -33.77
C GLU A 32 -16.34 14.32 -32.24
N LEU A 33 -17.28 14.95 -31.53
CA LEU A 33 -17.47 14.81 -30.09
C LEU A 33 -17.99 13.42 -29.68
N SER A 34 -18.85 12.79 -30.46
CA SER A 34 -19.35 11.44 -30.14
C SER A 34 -18.24 10.39 -30.24
N ILE A 35 -17.34 10.53 -31.21
CA ILE A 35 -16.15 9.68 -31.34
C ILE A 35 -15.24 9.87 -30.12
N LEU A 36 -15.06 11.10 -29.66
CA LEU A 36 -14.23 11.43 -28.50
C LEU A 36 -14.83 10.87 -27.19
N PHE A 37 -16.14 11.03 -26.97
CA PHE A 37 -16.82 10.46 -25.81
C PHE A 37 -16.80 8.93 -25.82
N GLY A 38 -17.06 8.30 -26.97
CA GLY A 38 -16.97 6.85 -27.11
C GLY A 38 -15.55 6.31 -26.86
N ARG A 39 -14.53 7.08 -27.27
CA ARG A 39 -13.13 6.75 -26.97
C ARG A 39 -12.81 6.89 -25.48
N ALA A 40 -13.28 7.95 -24.81
CA ALA A 40 -13.09 8.13 -23.38
C ALA A 40 -13.73 6.98 -22.58
N ILE A 41 -14.96 6.58 -22.93
CA ILE A 41 -15.65 5.43 -22.31
C ILE A 41 -14.83 4.14 -22.49
N ARG A 42 -14.28 3.91 -23.69
CA ARG A 42 -13.42 2.74 -23.96
C ARG A 42 -12.13 2.78 -23.16
N GLU A 43 -11.49 3.93 -23.03
CA GLU A 43 -10.27 4.09 -22.22
C GLU A 43 -10.53 3.78 -20.74
N VAL A 44 -11.71 4.11 -20.21
CA VAL A 44 -12.15 3.69 -18.86
C VAL A 44 -12.36 2.18 -18.78
N GLN A 45 -12.99 1.56 -19.78
CA GLN A 45 -13.16 0.10 -19.84
C GLN A 45 -11.83 -0.66 -19.91
N LEU A 46 -10.79 -0.04 -20.50
CA LEU A 46 -9.43 -0.57 -20.55
C LEU A 46 -8.64 -0.38 -19.24
N GLY A 47 -9.28 0.14 -18.19
CA GLY A 47 -8.71 0.24 -16.84
C GLY A 47 -8.13 1.61 -16.48
N LYS A 48 -8.24 2.63 -17.34
CA LYS A 48 -7.92 4.01 -16.94
C LYS A 48 -8.96 4.52 -15.95
N THR A 49 -8.55 5.43 -15.07
CA THR A 49 -9.55 6.11 -14.24
C THR A 49 -10.39 7.04 -15.11
N GLN A 50 -11.68 7.19 -14.77
CA GLN A 50 -12.59 8.13 -15.44
C GLN A 50 -11.98 9.54 -15.52
N ARG A 51 -11.29 9.97 -14.46
CA ARG A 51 -10.63 11.27 -14.40
C ARG A 51 -9.51 11.43 -15.44
N GLU A 52 -8.68 10.41 -15.61
CA GLU A 52 -7.58 10.40 -16.58
C GLU A 52 -8.11 10.36 -18.01
N ALA A 53 -9.10 9.49 -18.29
CA ALA A 53 -9.69 9.39 -19.63
C ALA A 53 -10.34 10.69 -20.09
N LEU A 54 -10.99 11.42 -19.18
CA LEU A 54 -11.61 12.72 -19.50
C LEU A 54 -10.59 13.83 -19.68
N ARG A 55 -9.53 13.84 -18.87
CA ARG A 55 -8.43 14.80 -19.03
C ARG A 55 -7.71 14.60 -20.37
N ASP A 56 -7.37 13.36 -20.71
CA ASP A 56 -6.77 13.02 -22.00
C ASP A 56 -7.66 13.41 -23.19
N MET A 57 -8.99 13.30 -23.03
CA MET A 57 -9.94 13.74 -24.04
C MET A 57 -9.94 15.26 -24.20
N ALA A 58 -9.96 16.04 -23.11
CA ALA A 58 -9.91 17.50 -23.17
C ALA A 58 -8.59 18.00 -23.79
N ASP A 59 -7.46 17.41 -23.39
CA ASP A 59 -6.12 17.77 -23.88
C ASP A 59 -5.96 17.52 -25.39
N ARG A 60 -6.62 16.50 -25.94
CA ARG A 60 -6.60 16.20 -27.39
C ARG A 60 -7.41 17.17 -28.24
N VAL A 61 -8.51 17.68 -27.68
CA VAL A 61 -9.43 18.58 -28.39
C VAL A 61 -8.92 20.01 -28.35
N GLY A 62 -8.26 20.41 -27.26
CA GLY A 62 -7.65 21.75 -27.12
C GLY A 62 -8.66 22.90 -27.10
N LEU A 63 -9.95 22.61 -26.94
CA LEU A 63 -11.00 23.62 -26.80
C LEU A 63 -11.11 24.07 -25.34
N PRO A 64 -10.96 25.37 -25.04
CA PRO A 64 -11.08 25.90 -23.68
C PRO A 64 -12.41 25.54 -23.01
N GLU A 65 -13.51 25.60 -23.75
CA GLU A 65 -14.86 25.36 -23.25
C GLU A 65 -15.04 23.91 -22.77
N LEU A 66 -14.55 22.95 -23.56
CA LEU A 66 -14.59 21.53 -23.20
C LEU A 66 -13.67 21.24 -22.01
N THR A 67 -12.51 21.88 -21.96
CA THR A 67 -11.53 21.71 -20.87
C THR A 67 -12.10 22.22 -19.55
N SER A 68 -12.71 23.41 -19.54
CA SER A 68 -13.38 23.96 -18.37
C SER A 68 -14.56 23.10 -17.93
N PHE A 69 -15.36 22.58 -18.87
CA PHE A 69 -16.46 21.67 -18.58
C PHE A 69 -15.98 20.35 -17.97
N VAL A 70 -14.97 19.71 -18.59
CA VAL A 70 -14.37 18.47 -18.07
C VAL A 70 -13.75 18.69 -16.68
N ALA A 71 -13.09 19.82 -16.46
CA ALA A 71 -12.56 20.17 -15.14
C ALA A 71 -13.68 20.30 -14.09
N ALA A 72 -14.79 20.95 -14.43
CA ALA A 72 -15.96 21.07 -13.55
C ALA A 72 -16.60 19.70 -13.25
N VAL A 73 -16.69 18.83 -14.25
CA VAL A 73 -17.18 17.45 -14.08
C VAL A 73 -16.25 16.61 -13.22
N ILE A 74 -14.93 16.68 -13.45
CA ILE A 74 -13.94 16.01 -12.62
C ILE A 74 -14.04 16.50 -11.17
N GLN A 75 -14.31 17.79 -10.98
CA GLN A 75 -14.49 18.40 -9.66
C GLN A 75 -15.82 17.98 -9.00
N SER A 76 -16.90 17.82 -9.76
CA SER A 76 -18.19 17.31 -9.24
C SER A 76 -18.18 15.80 -8.97
N GLN A 77 -17.36 15.06 -9.71
CA GLN A 77 -17.00 13.65 -9.45
C GLN A 77 -15.94 13.51 -8.36
N ILE A 78 -15.75 14.52 -7.51
CA ILE A 78 -15.16 14.33 -6.18
C ILE A 78 -16.33 14.10 -5.21
N PRO A 79 -16.94 12.89 -5.15
CA PRO A 79 -17.44 12.47 -3.87
C PRO A 79 -16.22 12.43 -2.96
N GLY A 80 -16.22 13.27 -1.93
CA GLY A 80 -15.11 13.42 -0.98
C GLY A 80 -14.46 12.08 -0.73
N VAL A 81 -13.14 11.99 -0.99
CA VAL A 81 -12.28 10.81 -0.84
C VAL A 81 -12.95 9.83 0.10
N SER A 82 -13.58 8.77 -0.42
CA SER A 82 -14.50 8.01 0.44
C SER A 82 -13.73 7.64 1.71
N PRO A 83 -14.16 8.12 2.89
CA PRO A 83 -13.43 7.84 4.13
C PRO A 83 -13.27 6.32 4.27
N ALA A 84 -14.24 5.55 3.76
CA ALA A 84 -14.20 4.10 3.65
C ALA A 84 -12.99 3.55 2.88
N LYS A 85 -12.56 4.12 1.74
CA LYS A 85 -11.42 3.58 0.98
C LYS A 85 -10.10 3.83 1.70
N VAL A 86 -9.94 5.01 2.31
CA VAL A 86 -8.74 5.36 3.09
C VAL A 86 -8.72 4.62 4.43
N LEU A 87 -9.84 4.58 5.16
CA LEU A 87 -9.98 3.83 6.42
C LEU A 87 -9.84 2.32 6.21
N ARG A 88 -10.26 1.75 5.07
CA ARG A 88 -10.08 0.32 4.79
C ARG A 88 -8.62 -0.03 4.57
N ILE A 89 -7.91 0.74 3.74
CA ILE A 89 -6.47 0.58 3.53
C ILE A 89 -5.70 0.78 4.86
N GLN A 90 -6.08 1.78 5.65
CA GLN A 90 -5.42 2.08 6.92
C GLN A 90 -5.75 1.06 8.03
N SER A 91 -6.98 0.54 8.10
CA SER A 91 -7.40 -0.50 9.06
C SER A 91 -6.69 -1.82 8.82
N ASP A 92 -6.56 -2.23 7.55
CA ASP A 92 -5.85 -3.45 7.17
C ASP A 92 -4.37 -3.34 7.53
N GLN A 93 -3.75 -2.18 7.32
CA GLN A 93 -2.37 -1.92 7.74
C GLN A 93 -2.19 -1.87 9.26
N MET A 94 -3.14 -1.31 10.02
CA MET A 94 -3.07 -1.26 11.48
C MET A 94 -3.18 -2.65 12.13
N ARG A 95 -4.02 -3.54 11.59
CA ARG A 95 -4.12 -4.94 12.06
C ARG A 95 -2.81 -5.70 11.86
N ILE A 96 -2.16 -5.53 10.71
CA ILE A 96 -0.88 -6.18 10.41
C ILE A 96 0.23 -5.64 11.32
N ARG A 97 0.32 -4.31 11.50
CA ARG A 97 1.33 -3.70 12.36
C ARG A 97 1.19 -4.06 13.85
N ARG A 98 -0.04 -4.26 14.35
CA ARG A 98 -0.25 -4.68 15.75
C ARG A 98 0.30 -6.09 16.00
N ARG A 99 0.18 -6.99 15.02
CA ARG A 99 0.71 -8.35 15.12
C ARG A 99 2.25 -8.37 15.06
N GLN A 100 2.83 -7.61 14.14
CA GLN A 100 4.29 -7.53 13.97
C GLN A 100 5.00 -6.93 15.21
N ARG A 101 4.42 -5.93 15.86
CA ARG A 101 4.99 -5.36 17.10
C ARG A 101 4.99 -6.36 18.26
N ALA A 102 3.97 -7.19 18.39
CA ALA A 102 3.92 -8.23 19.40
C ALA A 102 4.96 -9.33 19.15
N GLU A 103 5.20 -9.69 17.87
CA GLU A 103 6.23 -10.67 17.50
C GLU A 103 7.65 -10.09 17.67
N GLU A 104 7.89 -8.83 17.33
CA GLU A 104 9.20 -8.18 17.48
C GLU A 104 9.66 -8.06 18.94
N GLU A 105 8.75 -7.85 19.89
CA GLU A 105 9.09 -7.82 21.31
C GLU A 105 9.38 -9.22 21.87
N ALA A 106 8.67 -10.25 21.39
CA ALA A 106 8.90 -11.64 21.79
C ALA A 106 10.27 -12.15 21.31
N HIS A 107 10.73 -11.74 20.12
CA HIS A 107 12.00 -12.20 19.56
C HIS A 107 13.25 -11.47 20.10
N LYS A 108 13.10 -10.38 20.87
CA LYS A 108 14.23 -9.70 21.52
C LYS A 108 14.58 -10.28 22.90
N ALA A 109 13.68 -11.03 23.53
CA ALA A 109 13.92 -11.64 24.84
C ALA A 109 15.02 -12.74 24.84
N PRO A 110 15.10 -13.66 23.85
CA PRO A 110 16.07 -14.76 23.89
C PRO A 110 17.52 -14.27 23.78
N VAL A 111 17.76 -13.23 22.98
CA VAL A 111 19.11 -12.71 22.75
C VAL A 111 19.69 -12.08 24.03
N LYS A 112 18.85 -11.43 24.85
CA LYS A 112 19.27 -10.92 26.17
C LYS A 112 19.52 -12.02 27.20
N MET A 113 18.87 -13.18 27.08
CA MET A 113 19.06 -14.32 28.00
C MET A 113 20.28 -15.18 27.66
N ILE A 114 20.73 -15.18 26.39
CA ILE A 114 21.93 -15.92 25.97
C ILE A 114 23.21 -15.37 26.62
N ILE A 115 23.32 -14.05 26.77
CA ILE A 115 24.51 -13.39 27.33
C ILE A 115 24.83 -13.89 28.76
N PRO A 116 23.90 -13.86 29.74
CA PRO A 116 24.18 -14.36 31.09
C PRO A 116 24.35 -15.89 31.15
N MET A 117 23.62 -16.66 30.35
CA MET A 117 23.77 -18.12 30.30
C MET A 117 25.15 -18.55 29.79
N ALA A 118 25.64 -17.90 28.73
CA ALA A 118 26.99 -18.15 28.21
C ALA A 118 28.07 -17.77 29.23
N LEU A 119 27.90 -16.64 29.92
CA LEU A 119 28.82 -16.20 30.98
C LEU A 119 28.86 -17.13 32.19
N LEU A 120 27.78 -17.85 32.51
CA LEU A 120 27.74 -18.80 33.63
C LEU A 120 28.23 -20.21 33.22
N THR A 121 27.93 -20.62 31.98
CA THR A 121 28.33 -21.93 31.45
C THR A 121 29.84 -22.01 31.24
N PHE A 122 30.45 -20.94 30.74
CA PHE A 122 31.90 -20.89 30.48
C PHE A 122 32.77 -21.18 31.73
N PRO A 123 32.59 -20.52 32.89
CA PRO A 123 33.35 -20.83 34.10
C PRO A 123 32.99 -22.20 34.68
N SER A 124 31.74 -22.65 34.55
CA SER A 124 31.32 -23.98 35.03
C SER A 124 32.07 -25.11 34.31
N ILE A 125 32.18 -25.02 32.98
CA ILE A 125 32.94 -26.00 32.17
C ILE A 125 34.43 -25.97 32.53
N LEU A 126 35.01 -24.77 32.74
CA LEU A 126 36.41 -24.65 33.18
C LEU A 126 36.65 -25.32 34.53
N ILE A 127 35.75 -25.15 35.51
CA ILE A 127 35.88 -25.78 36.82
C ILE A 127 35.78 -27.30 36.71
N ILE A 128 34.81 -27.82 35.95
CA ILE A 128 34.63 -29.27 35.77
C ILE A 128 35.83 -29.90 35.06
N LEU A 129 36.43 -29.20 34.09
CA LEU A 129 37.61 -29.71 33.37
C LEU A 129 38.88 -29.61 34.24
N MET A 130 39.05 -28.49 34.95
CA MET A 130 40.24 -28.22 35.76
C MET A 130 40.25 -29.02 37.07
N ALA A 131 39.10 -29.36 37.65
CA ALA A 131 39.02 -30.10 38.91
C ALA A 131 39.71 -31.49 38.85
N PRO A 132 39.35 -32.42 37.95
CA PRO A 132 40.02 -33.72 37.87
C PRO A 132 41.46 -33.59 37.39
N ALA A 133 41.76 -32.64 36.50
CA ALA A 133 43.14 -32.37 36.07
C ALA A 133 44.01 -31.91 37.25
N GLY A 134 43.49 -31.01 38.10
CA GLY A 134 44.16 -30.56 39.32
C GLY A 134 44.34 -31.69 40.33
N PHE A 135 43.30 -32.51 40.56
CA PHE A 135 43.42 -33.69 41.43
C PHE A 135 44.41 -34.72 40.92
N GLN A 136 44.44 -34.99 39.60
CA GLN A 136 45.41 -35.92 39.01
C GLN A 136 46.84 -35.40 39.11
N ILE A 137 47.06 -34.11 38.86
CA ILE A 137 48.38 -33.49 39.03
C ILE A 137 48.79 -33.54 40.51
N ALA A 138 47.90 -33.19 41.45
CA ALA A 138 48.19 -33.26 42.88
C ALA A 138 48.46 -34.70 43.36
N ALA A 139 47.70 -35.68 42.88
CA ALA A 139 47.92 -37.10 43.18
C ALA A 139 49.18 -37.67 42.51
N ALA A 140 49.59 -37.15 41.35
CA ALA A 140 50.83 -37.53 40.70
C ALA A 140 52.07 -36.90 41.37
N PHE A 141 51.93 -35.69 41.94
CA PHE A 141 52.99 -35.01 42.70
C PHE A 141 53.08 -35.47 44.17
N GLY A 142 51.97 -35.90 44.78
CA GLY A 142 51.92 -36.41 46.16
C GLY A 142 52.93 -37.51 46.49
N PRO A 143 53.10 -38.57 45.66
CA PRO A 143 54.09 -39.61 45.90
C PRO A 143 55.54 -39.19 45.58
N PHE A 144 55.76 -38.03 44.95
CA PHE A 144 57.11 -37.50 44.70
C PHE A 144 57.65 -36.63 45.86
N ILE A 145 56.77 -36.05 46.69
CA ILE A 145 57.15 -35.22 47.84
C ILE A 145 57.33 -36.06 49.14
N GLY A 146 56.91 -37.33 49.13
CA GLY A 146 56.85 -38.19 50.32
C GLY A 146 57.92 -39.29 50.44
N GLN A 147 59.02 -39.26 49.67
CA GLN A 147 60.23 -40.06 49.94
C GLN A 147 61.38 -39.17 50.38
#